data_AF-A0A229SKM8-F1
#
_entry.id   AF-A0A229SKM8-F1
#
_cell.length_a   1.000
_cell.length_b   1.000
_cell.length_c   1.000
_cell.angle_alpha   90.00
_cell.angle_beta   90.00
_cell.angle_gamma   90.00
#
_symmetry.space_group_name_H-M   'P 1'
#
loop_
_entity.id
_entity.type
_entity.pdbx_description
1 polymer ?
#
loop_
_entity_poly.entity_id
_entity_poly.type
_entity_poly.pdbx_seq_one_letter_code
_entity_poly.pdbx_strand_id
1 'polypeptide(L)'
;MTAHDGEHGDRPPYVTTLLVVRDDETGWAHVAHDIDPRRRPRFAGFVQTDSESALIAAPAAAGFQLAAAYRVDEFATAFLFGRVAARLDSPPQLTAGQPAALSSSSRS
;
A
#
# COMPACT_ATOMS: atom_id res chain seq x y z
N MET A 1 6.65 -49.03 8.59
CA MET A 1 5.72 -49.30 7.47
C MET A 1 4.35 -48.93 8.01
N THR A 2 3.72 -47.79 7.74
CA THR A 2 3.73 -46.86 6.58
C THR A 2 3.20 -45.48 7.03
N ALA A 3 3.79 -44.41 6.45
CA ALA A 3 3.27 -43.06 6.14
C ALA A 3 2.32 -42.34 7.13
N HIS A 4 2.74 -41.20 7.70
CA HIS A 4 2.63 -39.84 7.12
C HIS A 4 1.19 -39.43 6.82
N ASP A 5 0.65 -38.50 7.62
CA ASP A 5 0.08 -37.27 7.09
C ASP A 5 0.21 -36.18 8.15
N GLY A 6 1.21 -35.34 7.96
CA GLY A 6 1.33 -34.10 8.70
C GLY A 6 0.21 -33.20 8.23
N GLU A 7 -0.72 -32.88 9.14
CA GLU A 7 -1.61 -31.74 8.98
C GLU A 7 -0.73 -30.51 8.73
N HIS A 8 -0.54 -30.19 7.45
CA HIS A 8 -0.09 -28.89 7.02
C HIS A 8 -1.21 -27.96 7.44
N GLY A 9 -1.06 -27.44 8.66
CA GLY A 9 -1.98 -26.53 9.28
C GLY A 9 -2.41 -25.49 8.27
N ASP A 10 -3.72 -25.38 8.14
CA ASP A 10 -4.38 -24.36 7.33
C ASP A 10 -4.01 -23.01 7.95
N ARG A 11 -2.84 -22.52 7.57
CA ARG A 11 -2.24 -21.33 8.14
C ARG A 11 -3.17 -20.19 7.71
N PRO A 12 -3.74 -19.44 8.67
CA PRO A 12 -4.73 -18.43 8.33
C PRO A 12 -4.14 -17.48 7.29
N PRO A 13 -4.97 -17.00 6.34
CA PRO A 13 -4.50 -16.21 5.22
C PRO A 13 -3.73 -14.99 5.72
N TYR A 14 -2.61 -14.68 5.06
CA TYR A 14 -1.81 -13.52 5.42
C TYR A 14 -2.52 -12.26 4.93
N VAL A 15 -2.94 -11.41 5.86
CA VAL A 15 -3.53 -10.11 5.55
C VAL A 15 -2.41 -9.08 5.55
N THR A 16 -2.06 -8.55 4.38
CA THR A 16 -1.20 -7.37 4.26
C THR A 16 -2.05 -6.12 4.31
N THR A 17 -1.66 -5.17 5.15
CA THR A 17 -2.36 -3.88 5.28
C THR A 17 -1.48 -2.76 4.76
N LEU A 18 -2.09 -1.82 4.03
CA LEU A 18 -1.48 -0.56 3.57
C LEU A 18 -2.22 0.60 4.25
N LEU A 19 -1.48 1.54 4.85
CA LEU A 19 -2.00 2.81 5.34
C LEU A 19 -1.44 3.92 4.45
N VAL A 20 -2.34 4.73 3.93
CA VAL A 20 -2.01 5.94 3.18
C VAL A 20 -2.59 7.13 3.93
N VAL A 21 -1.75 8.07 4.34
CA VAL A 21 -2.19 9.34 4.95
C VAL A 21 -1.93 10.45 3.96
N ARG A 22 -3.00 11.00 3.40
CA ARG A 22 -2.95 12.10 2.43
C ARG A 22 -3.17 13.41 3.15
N ASP A 23 -2.31 14.38 2.84
CA ASP A 23 -2.51 15.79 3.08
C ASP A 23 -3.26 16.39 1.88
N ASP A 24 -4.47 16.86 2.12
CA ASP A 24 -5.40 17.44 1.15
C ASP A 24 -4.99 18.86 0.72
N GLU A 25 -4.18 19.59 1.51
CA GLU A 25 -3.65 20.90 1.13
C GLU A 25 -2.50 20.78 0.13
N THR A 26 -1.59 19.84 0.38
CA THR A 26 -0.35 19.70 -0.41
C THR A 26 -0.43 18.62 -1.48
N GLY A 27 -1.41 17.71 -1.39
CA GLY A 27 -1.54 16.54 -2.25
C GLY A 27 -0.49 15.46 -2.01
N TRP A 28 0.32 15.58 -0.95
CA TRP A 28 1.30 14.56 -0.58
C TRP A 28 0.65 13.46 0.26
N ALA A 29 1.06 12.23 0.00
CA ALA A 29 0.60 11.05 0.73
C ALA A 29 1.78 10.27 1.30
N HIS A 30 1.69 9.95 2.59
CA HIS A 30 2.60 9.06 3.28
C HIS A 30 2.08 7.64 3.18
N VAL A 31 2.95 6.70 2.81
CA VAL A 31 2.57 5.30 2.62
C VAL A 31 3.33 4.40 3.59
N ALA A 32 2.59 3.58 4.33
CA ALA A 32 3.13 2.55 5.21
C ALA A 32 2.42 1.21 4.97
N HIS A 33 3.12 0.11 5.17
CA HIS A 33 2.60 -1.24 5.00
C HIS A 33 2.91 -2.13 6.20
N ASP A 34 2.31 -3.33 6.21
CA ASP A 34 2.40 -4.30 7.31
C ASP A 34 1.96 -3.68 8.65
N ILE A 35 0.82 -2.99 8.63
CA ILE A 35 0.26 -2.34 9.81
C ILE A 35 -0.29 -3.40 10.78
N ASP A 36 0.53 -3.72 11.79
CA ASP A 36 0.17 -4.56 12.94
C ASP A 36 0.35 -3.70 14.20
N PRO A 37 -0.68 -3.55 15.08
CA PRO A 37 -0.55 -2.75 16.29
C PRO A 37 0.53 -3.24 17.26
N ARG A 38 1.01 -4.48 17.12
CA ARG A 38 2.13 -5.03 17.90
C ARG A 38 3.50 -4.74 17.30
N ARG A 39 3.57 -4.17 16.10
CA ARG A 39 4.81 -3.92 15.36
C ARG A 39 4.86 -2.49 14.87
N ARG A 40 6.06 -1.99 14.60
CA ARG A 40 6.19 -0.68 13.97
C ARG A 40 5.77 -0.80 12.50
N PRO A 41 4.87 0.07 12.00
CA PRO A 41 4.57 0.17 10.58
C PRO A 41 5.85 0.29 9.76
N ARG A 42 5.90 -0.39 8.63
CA ARG A 42 7.02 -0.24 7.70
C ARG A 42 6.73 0.89 6.74
N PHE A 43 7.60 1.89 6.74
CA PHE A 43 7.49 3.01 5.80
C PHE A 43 7.82 2.52 4.39
N ALA A 44 6.95 2.82 3.42
CA ALA A 44 7.10 2.42 2.03
C ALA A 44 7.51 3.60 1.12
N GLY A 45 7.16 4.84 1.47
CA GLY A 45 7.51 6.01 0.68
C GLY A 45 6.49 7.13 0.74
N PHE A 46 6.69 8.10 -0.16
CA PHE A 46 5.79 9.21 -0.42
C PHE A 46 5.23 9.12 -1.83
N VAL A 47 4.01 9.60 -2.03
CA VAL A 47 3.40 9.76 -3.36
C VAL A 47 2.75 11.13 -3.41
N GLN A 48 2.84 11.82 -4.54
CA GLN A 48 2.15 13.08 -4.75
C GLN A 48 1.00 12.87 -5.74
N THR A 49 -0.18 13.34 -5.39
CA THR A 49 -1.37 13.24 -6.22
C THR A 49 -2.43 14.24 -5.79
N ASP A 50 -2.94 14.95 -6.77
CA ASP A 50 -4.03 15.92 -6.67
C ASP A 50 -5.41 15.24 -6.53
N SER A 51 -5.49 13.93 -6.80
CA SER A 51 -6.74 13.18 -6.78
C SER A 51 -6.77 12.07 -5.73
N GLU A 52 -7.84 12.06 -4.93
CA GLU A 52 -8.21 10.94 -4.06
C GLU A 52 -8.52 9.68 -4.86
N SER A 53 -9.20 9.80 -6.00
CA SER A 53 -9.56 8.63 -6.82
C SER A 53 -8.31 7.93 -7.37
N ALA A 54 -7.25 8.68 -7.67
CA ALA A 54 -5.95 8.12 -8.06
C ALA A 54 -5.27 7.38 -6.90
N LEU A 55 -5.40 7.88 -5.66
CA LEU A 55 -4.88 7.22 -4.44
C LEU A 55 -5.56 5.90 -4.15
N ILE A 56 -6.84 5.76 -4.49
CA ILE A 56 -7.59 4.52 -4.29
C ILE A 56 -7.33 3.54 -5.45
N ALA A 57 -7.25 4.05 -6.68
CA ALA A 57 -7.06 3.22 -7.88
C ALA A 57 -5.71 2.50 -7.91
N ALA A 58 -4.62 3.14 -7.46
CA ALA A 58 -3.30 2.54 -7.51
C ALA A 58 -3.15 1.28 -6.59
N PRO A 59 -3.54 1.32 -5.31
CA PRO A 59 -3.60 0.12 -4.47
C PRO A 59 -4.58 -0.94 -5.01
N ALA A 60 -5.72 -0.51 -5.55
CA ALA A 60 -6.69 -1.42 -6.16
C ALA A 60 -6.10 -2.22 -7.33
N ALA A 61 -5.34 -1.56 -8.22
CA ALA A 61 -4.62 -2.22 -9.30
C ALA A 61 -3.56 -3.23 -8.79
N ALA A 62 -3.03 -3.04 -7.59
CA ALA A 62 -2.10 -3.97 -6.92
C ALA A 62 -2.81 -5.06 -6.09
N GLY A 63 -4.14 -5.16 -6.19
CA GLY A 63 -4.96 -6.17 -5.51
C GLY A 63 -5.30 -5.84 -4.06
N PHE A 64 -5.09 -4.60 -3.61
CA PHE A 64 -5.56 -4.14 -2.31
C PHE A 64 -7.00 -3.64 -2.39
N GLN A 65 -7.79 -3.89 -1.36
CA GLN A 65 -9.16 -3.39 -1.24
C GLN A 65 -9.21 -2.31 -0.17
N LEU A 66 -9.89 -1.19 -0.45
CA LEU A 66 -10.12 -0.15 0.55
C LEU A 66 -11.03 -0.70 1.65
N ALA A 67 -10.51 -0.76 2.87
CA ALA A 67 -11.23 -1.25 4.04
C ALA A 67 -11.89 -0.10 4.81
N ALA A 68 -11.20 1.04 4.92
CA ALA A 68 -11.73 2.23 5.57
C ALA A 68 -11.08 3.49 5.02
N ALA A 69 -11.83 4.59 5.04
CA ALA A 69 -11.33 5.94 4.84
C ALA A 69 -11.90 6.83 5.95
N TYR A 70 -11.05 7.60 6.62
CA TYR A 70 -11.48 8.51 7.67
C TYR A 70 -10.62 9.77 7.70
N ARG A 71 -11.25 10.90 7.97
CA ARG A 71 -10.56 12.16 8.24
C ARG A 71 -9.79 12.05 9.55
N VAL A 72 -8.52 12.42 9.51
CA VAL A 72 -7.65 12.53 10.69
C VAL A 72 -7.81 13.92 11.30
N ASP A 73 -7.82 14.95 10.44
CA ASP A 73 -8.05 16.34 10.81
C ASP A 73 -8.71 17.11 9.64
N GLU A 74 -8.66 18.44 9.66
CA GLU A 74 -9.28 19.28 8.64
C GLU A 74 -8.56 19.24 7.27
N PHE A 75 -7.31 18.76 7.24
CA PHE A 75 -6.44 18.73 6.07
C PHE A 75 -5.91 17.34 5.73
N ALA A 76 -6.15 16.32 6.56
CA ALA A 76 -5.61 15.00 6.35
C ALA A 76 -6.68 13.89 6.34
N THR A 77 -6.57 13.00 5.36
CA THR A 77 -7.41 11.81 5.22
C THR A 77 -6.55 10.56 5.22
N ALA A 78 -6.92 9.59 6.08
CA ALA A 78 -6.30 8.28 6.15
C ALA A 78 -7.12 7.23 5.40
N PHE A 79 -6.44 6.47 4.54
CA PHE A 79 -6.99 5.35 3.79
C PHE A 79 -6.31 4.06 4.24
N LEU A 80 -7.12 3.11 4.70
CA LEU A 80 -6.66 1.79 5.10
C LEU A 80 -7.07 0.78 4.04
N PHE A 81 -6.10 0.07 3.49
CA PHE A 81 -6.34 -1.00 2.52
C PHE A 81 -5.90 -2.36 3.06
N GLY A 82 -6.68 -3.39 2.78
CA GLY A 82 -6.35 -4.77 3.08
C GLY A 82 -6.17 -5.59 1.81
N ARG A 83 -5.20 -6.51 1.82
CA ARG A 83 -5.07 -7.56 0.82
C ARG A 83 -4.95 -8.90 1.51
N VAL A 84 -5.85 -9.82 1.17
CA VAL A 84 -5.73 -11.23 1.55
C VAL A 84 -4.73 -11.86 0.57
N ALA A 85 -3.48 -11.97 0.99
CA ALA A 85 -2.48 -12.70 0.22
C ALA A 85 -2.56 -14.17 0.62
N ALA A 86 -2.94 -15.05 -0.32
CA ALA A 86 -2.33 -16.37 -0.33
C ALA A 86 -0.81 -16.12 -0.30
N ARG A 87 -0.08 -16.78 0.60
CA ARG A 87 1.37 -16.58 0.73
C ARG A 87 2.01 -16.83 -0.64
N LEU A 88 2.25 -15.77 -1.40
CA LEU A 88 3.17 -15.77 -2.51
C LEU A 88 4.52 -15.64 -1.82
N ASP A 89 5.42 -16.60 -2.04
CA ASP A 89 6.77 -16.64 -1.48
C ASP A 89 7.67 -15.48 -1.97
N SER A 90 7.09 -14.40 -2.47
CA SER A 90 7.79 -13.22 -2.98
C SER A 90 6.97 -11.95 -2.70
N PRO A 91 7.60 -10.89 -2.17
CA PRO A 91 6.92 -9.63 -1.90
C PRO A 91 6.42 -8.99 -3.21
N PRO A 92 5.23 -8.36 -3.21
CA PRO A 92 4.77 -7.62 -4.38
C PRO A 92 5.72 -6.46 -4.63
N GLN A 93 6.32 -6.42 -5.82
CA GLN A 93 7.09 -5.26 -6.25
C GLN A 93 6.12 -4.15 -6.63
N LEU A 94 6.14 -3.05 -5.86
CA LEU A 94 5.52 -1.81 -6.28
C LEU A 94 6.44 -1.19 -7.33
N THR A 95 6.04 -1.26 -8.59
CA THR A 95 6.70 -0.49 -9.66
C THR A 95 6.30 0.97 -9.47
N ALA A 96 7.13 1.72 -8.73
CA ALA A 96 7.02 3.17 -8.72
C ALA A 96 7.23 3.67 -10.15
N GLY A 97 6.20 4.30 -10.72
CA GLY A 97 6.28 4.97 -12.01
C GLY A 97 7.48 5.91 -12.00
N GLN A 98 8.43 5.61 -12.88
CA GLN A 98 9.63 6.38 -13.13
C GLN A 98 9.24 7.85 -13.39
N PRO A 99 9.84 8.83 -12.71
CA PRO A 99 9.54 10.23 -13.00
C PRO A 99 9.90 10.51 -14.45
N ALA A 100 8.94 11.02 -15.22
CA ALA A 100 9.18 11.53 -16.55
C ALA A 100 10.28 12.59 -16.44
N ALA A 101 11.40 12.35 -17.12
CA ALA A 101 12.50 13.30 -17.18
C ALA A 101 11.96 14.65 -17.67
N LEU A 102 12.01 15.65 -16.78
CA LEU A 102 11.95 17.06 -17.17
C LEU A 102 13.13 17.30 -18.12
N SER A 103 12.86 17.18 -19.42
CA SER A 103 13.77 17.67 -20.44
C SER A 103 13.84 19.18 -20.28
N SER A 104 14.89 19.63 -19.59
CA SER A 104 15.27 21.01 -19.50
C SER A 104 15.48 21.56 -20.91
N SER A 105 14.60 22.46 -21.32
CA SER A 105 14.80 23.34 -22.46
C SER A 105 16.13 24.08 -22.30
N SER A 106 17.14 23.70 -23.08
CA SER A 106 18.28 24.56 -23.34
C SER A 106 18.01 25.33 -24.62
N ARG A 107 17.66 26.61 -24.48
CA ARG A 107 17.82 27.60 -25.54
C ARG A 107 19.32 27.89 -25.67
N SER A 108 19.85 27.77 -26.87
CA SER A 108 20.92 28.62 -27.41
C SER A 108 20.80 28.62 -28.92
#